data_AF-A0A9E0Q0U8-F1
#
_entry.id   AF-A0A9E0Q0U8-F1
#
_cell.length_a   1.000
_cell.length_b   1.000
_cell.length_c   1.000
_cell.angle_alpha   90.00
_cell.angle_beta   90.00
_cell.angle_gamma   90.00
#
_symmetry.space_group_name_H-M   'P 1'
#
loop_
_entity.id
_entity.type
_entity.pdbx_description
1 polymer ?
#
loop_
_entity_poly.entity_id
_entity_poly.type
_entity_poly.pdbx_seq_one_letter_code
_entity_poly.pdbx_strand_id
1 'polypeptide(L)' 'MSDTPSYETNRWTKHFEEIDLEIARLAVMMDIPILDPGVIDRILGNDASVCGKQKPRAFAELRAMMMMHAADQLKA' A
#
# COMPACT_ATOMS: atom_id res chain seq x y z
N MET A 1 -32.76 -3.23 -17.37
CA MET A 1 -31.74 -3.72 -16.42
C MET A 1 -31.19 -2.48 -15.73
N SER A 2 -31.62 -2.23 -14.49
CA SER A 2 -31.24 -1.02 -13.76
C SER A 2 -29.86 -1.25 -13.14
N ASP A 3 -28.84 -0.74 -13.80
CA ASP A 3 -27.46 -0.68 -13.32
C ASP A 3 -27.43 0.24 -12.09
N THR A 4 -27.55 -0.37 -10.91
CA THR A 4 -27.38 0.34 -9.64
C THR A 4 -26.03 -0.13 -9.12
N PRO A 5 -24.99 0.71 -9.08
CA PRO A 5 -23.73 0.31 -8.45
C PRO A 5 -24.06 -0.04 -7.00
N SER A 6 -23.89 -1.31 -6.66
CA SER A 6 -24.15 -1.83 -5.33
C SER A 6 -23.40 -0.98 -4.31
N TYR A 7 -24.11 -0.53 -3.27
CA TYR A 7 -23.55 0.25 -2.15
C TYR A 7 -22.29 -0.39 -1.55
N GLU A 8 -22.22 -1.73 -1.65
CA GLU A 8 -21.05 -2.53 -1.30
C GLU A 8 -19.84 -2.12 -2.14
N THR A 9 -19.92 -2.14 -3.47
CA THR A 9 -18.82 -1.77 -4.38
C THR A 9 -18.25 -0.39 -4.06
N ASN A 10 -19.09 0.61 -3.82
CA ASN A 10 -18.63 1.97 -3.46
C ASN A 10 -17.90 2.03 -2.11
N ARG A 11 -18.34 1.25 -1.11
CA ARG A 11 -17.68 1.21 0.20
C ARG A 11 -16.31 0.54 0.12
N TRP A 12 -16.23 -0.56 -0.63
CA TRP A 12 -14.98 -1.28 -0.84
C TRP A 12 -13.97 -0.43 -1.62
N THR A 13 -14.37 0.21 -2.72
CA THR A 13 -13.51 1.12 -3.48
C THR A 13 -12.97 2.26 -2.61
N LYS A 14 -13.83 2.90 -1.80
CA LYS A 14 -13.40 4.00 -0.92
C LYS A 14 -12.40 3.55 0.14
N HIS A 15 -12.57 2.37 0.73
CA HIS A 15 -11.59 1.84 1.69
C HIS A 15 -10.25 1.51 1.04
N PHE A 16 -10.25 1.01 -0.20
CA PHE A 16 -8.99 0.80 -0.94
C PHE A 16 -8.29 2.13 -1.24
N GLU A 17 -9.04 3.17 -1.64
CA GLU A 17 -8.48 4.52 -1.83
C GLU A 17 -7.85 5.11 -0.56
N GLU A 18 -8.46 4.86 0.62
CA GLU A 18 -7.92 5.30 1.91
C GLU A 18 -6.58 4.62 2.25
N ILE A 19 -6.45 3.32 1.92
CA ILE A 19 -5.21 2.57 2.16
C ILE A 19 -4.12 3.00 1.18
N ASP A 20 -4.46 3.14 -0.11
CA ASP A 20 -3.52 3.61 -1.13
C ASP A 20 -2.98 5.02 -0.81
N LEU A 21 -3.84 5.90 -0.28
CA LEU A 21 -3.43 7.24 0.13
C LEU A 21 -2.49 7.22 1.33
N GLU A 22 -2.71 6.34 2.31
CA GLU A 22 -1.79 6.20 3.45
C GLU A 22 -0.46 5.55 3.04
N ILE A 23 -0.47 4.57 2.12
CA ILE A 23 0.75 4.02 1.50
C ILE A 23 1.54 5.15 0.81
N ALA A 24 0.87 5.98 0.01
CA ALA A 24 1.50 7.12 -0.66
C ALA A 24 2.09 8.12 0.34
N ARG A 25 1.35 8.42 1.42
CA ARG A 25 1.80 9.33 2.48
C ARG A 25 3.07 8.81 3.16
N LEU A 26 3.12 7.53 3.51
CA LEU A 26 4.28 6.90 4.12
C LEU A 26 5.48 6.88 3.17
N ALA A 27 5.27 6.58 1.88
CA ALA A 27 6.31 6.62 0.87
C ALA A 27 6.93 8.02 0.72
N VAL A 28 6.10 9.06 0.63
CA VAL A 28 6.57 10.46 0.58
C VAL A 28 7.31 10.85 1.86
N MET A 29 6.82 10.44 3.03
CA MET A 29 7.45 10.75 4.32
C MET A 29 8.89 10.19 4.42
N MET A 30 9.10 8.99 3.90
CA MET A 30 10.37 8.27 3.95
C MET A 30 11.25 8.47 2.72
N ASP A 31 10.78 9.25 1.74
CA ASP A 31 11.46 9.48 0.46
C ASP A 31 11.73 8.16 -0.28
N ILE A 32 10.68 7.33 -0.38
CA ILE A 32 10.72 6.02 -1.05
C ILE A 32 10.20 6.20 -2.48
N PRO A 33 10.98 5.85 -3.52
CA PRO A 33 10.52 5.88 -4.89
C PRO A 33 9.67 4.64 -5.20
N ILE A 34 8.42 4.60 -4.70
CA ILE A 34 7.54 3.42 -4.77
C ILE A 34 7.20 2.96 -6.21
N LEU A 35 7.33 3.87 -7.19
CA LEU A 35 7.09 3.59 -8.61
C LEU A 35 8.32 2.99 -9.31
N ASP A 36 9.49 2.99 -8.66
CA ASP A 36 10.70 2.42 -9.24
C ASP A 36 10.60 0.88 -9.25
N PRO A 37 11.04 0.23 -10.35
CA PRO A 37 11.01 -1.22 -10.45
C PRO A 37 11.73 -1.91 -9.29
N GLY A 38 11.07 -2.90 -8.68
CA GLY A 38 11.64 -3.71 -7.61
C GLY A 38 11.66 -3.05 -6.22
N VAL A 39 11.23 -1.79 -6.08
CA VAL A 39 11.14 -1.15 -4.75
C VAL A 39 10.07 -1.83 -3.88
N ILE A 40 8.93 -2.19 -4.46
CA ILE A 40 7.86 -2.91 -3.75
C ILE A 40 8.35 -4.26 -3.23
N ASP A 41 9.03 -5.05 -4.07
CA ASP A 41 9.61 -6.35 -3.66
C ASP A 41 10.63 -6.20 -2.53
N ARG A 42 11.44 -5.15 -2.56
CA ARG A 42 12.40 -4.82 -1.50
C ARG A 42 11.70 -4.42 -0.20
N ILE A 43 10.63 -3.63 -0.25
CA ILE A 43 9.82 -3.30 0.94
C ILE A 43 9.22 -4.57 1.54
N LEU A 44 8.62 -5.44 0.72
CA LEU A 44 8.07 -6.73 1.16
C LEU A 44 9.16 -7.64 1.75
N GLY A 45 10.36 -7.61 1.15
CA GLY A 45 11.59 -8.24 1.64
C GLY A 45 12.21 -7.61 2.88
N ASN A 46 11.57 -6.59 3.49
CA ASN A 46 12.05 -5.88 4.67
C ASN A 46 13.38 -5.11 4.47
N ASP A 47 13.68 -4.71 3.24
CA ASP A 47 14.86 -3.92 2.91
C ASP A 47 14.60 -2.42 3.10
N ALA A 48 14.94 -1.91 4.29
CA ALA A 48 14.78 -0.50 4.63
C ALA A 48 15.78 0.44 3.92
N SER A 49 16.74 -0.08 3.13
CA SER A 49 17.67 0.76 2.37
C SER A 49 17.03 1.50 1.19
N VAL A 50 15.77 1.16 0.86
CA VAL A 50 14.95 1.93 -0.10
C VAL A 50 14.48 3.28 0.44
N CYS A 51 14.60 3.51 1.76
CA CYS A 51 14.19 4.76 2.38
C CYS A 51 15.28 5.82 2.29
N GLY A 52 15.01 6.96 1.65
CA GLY A 52 15.88 8.14 1.74
C GLY A 52 15.95 8.73 3.16
N LYS A 53 14.92 8.49 3.98
CA LYS A 53 14.88 8.90 5.40
C LYS A 53 14.57 7.72 6.31
N GLN A 54 15.46 7.46 7.28
CA GLN A 54 15.27 6.36 8.22
C GLN A 54 14.15 6.65 9.22
N LYS A 55 13.05 5.89 9.11
CA LYS A 55 11.92 5.89 10.05
C LYS A 55 11.45 4.45 10.26
N PRO A 56 12.12 3.66 11.13
CA PRO A 56 11.89 2.22 11.22
C PRO A 56 10.44 1.84 11.56
N ARG A 57 9.76 2.63 12.40
CA ARG A 57 8.35 2.42 12.73
C ARG A 57 7.42 2.62 11.52
N ALA A 58 7.63 3.71 10.77
CA ALA A 58 6.83 4.02 9.57
C ALA A 58 7.07 2.99 8.46
N PHE A 59 8.30 2.49 8.34
CA PHE A 59 8.63 1.43 7.38
C PHE A 59 7.93 0.10 7.73
N ALA A 60 7.91 -0.28 9.01
CA ALA A 60 7.19 -1.46 9.47
C ALA A 60 5.68 -1.35 9.20
N GLU A 61 5.10 -0.17 9.39
CA GLU A 61 3.69 0.13 9.11
C GLU A 61 3.37 0.03 7.61
N LEU A 62 4.19 0.66 6.75
CA LEU A 62 4.08 0.56 5.30
C LEU A 62 4.10 -0.90 4.83
N ARG A 63 5.09 -1.67 5.30
CA ARG A 63 5.25 -3.07 4.94
C ARG A 63 4.06 -3.92 5.39
N ALA A 64 3.53 -3.68 6.60
CA ALA A 64 2.37 -4.39 7.11
C ALA A 64 1.12 -4.13 6.25
N MET A 65 0.88 -2.88 5.84
CA MET A 65 -0.23 -2.53 4.95
C MET A 65 -0.09 -3.19 3.57
N MET A 66 1.12 -3.16 2.98
CA MET A 66 1.39 -3.80 1.69
C MET A 66 1.20 -5.33 1.76
N MET A 67 1.60 -5.98 2.85
CA MET A 67 1.40 -7.41 3.04
C MET A 67 -0.07 -7.80 3.19
N MET A 68 -0.88 -6.96 3.86
CA MET A 68 -2.32 -7.19 3.93
C MET A 68 -2.99 -7.10 2.55
N HIS A 69 -2.61 -6.12 1.73
CA HIS A 69 -3.06 -6.02 0.33
C HIS A 69 -2.64 -7.22 -0.51
N ALA A 70 -1.38 -7.66 -0.40
CA ALA A 70 -0.86 -8.80 -1.15
C ALA A 70 -1.55 -10.14 -0.77
N ALA A 71 -1.91 -10.31 0.51
CA ALA A 71 -2.62 -11.50 0.99
C ALA A 71 -4.06 -11.59 0.49
N ASP A 72 -4.70 -10.45 0.19
CA ASP A 72 -6.04 -10.40 -0.38
C ASP A 72 -6.03 -10.85 -1.86
N GLN A 73 -5.02 -10.42 -2.62
CA GLN A 73 -4.80 -10.83 -4.02
C GLN A 73 -4.45 -12.32 -4.18
N LEU A 74 -3.93 -12.98 -3.14
CA LEU A 74 -3.59 -14.41 -3.18
C LEU A 74 -4.83 -15.34 -3.08
N LYS A 75 -5.99 -14.78 -2.74
CA LYS A 75 -7.27 -15.51 -2.60
C LYS A 75 -8.23 -15.29 -3.78
N ALA A 76 -7.85 -14.48 -4.77
CA ALA A 76 -8.64 -14.18 -5.96
C ALA A 76 -8.33 -15.16 -7.11
#